data_AF-A0A6A5S4G9-F1
#
_entry.id   AF-A0A6A5S4G9-F1
#
_cell.length_a   1.000
_cell.length_b   1.000
_cell.length_c   1.000
_cell.angle_alpha   90.00
_cell.angle_beta   90.00
_cell.angle_gamma   90.00
#
_symmetry.space_group_name_H-M   'P 1'
#
loop_
_entity.id
_entity.type
_entity.pdbx_description
1 polymer ?
#
loop_
_entity_poly.entity_id
_entity_poly.type
_entity_poly.pdbx_seq_one_letter_code
_entity_poly.pdbx_strand_id
1 'polypeptide(L)' 'LRVTVVAAYGLYKRDLLGKPNTFVVVTINGKQPCTTRVAKRTLDPHRNETFDL' A
#
# COMPACT_ATOMS: atom_id res chain seq x y z
N LEU A 1 4.40 -0.26 -18.63
CA LEU A 1 5.18 -0.86 -17.53
C LEU A 1 4.19 -1.56 -16.61
N ARG A 2 4.45 -2.81 -16.20
CA ARG A 2 3.56 -3.52 -15.27
C ARG A 2 4.17 -3.53 -13.87
N VAL A 3 3.40 -3.09 -12.88
CA VAL A 3 3.82 -3.07 -11.48
C VAL A 3 2.84 -3.89 -10.67
N THR A 4 3.35 -4.85 -9.89
CA THR A 4 2.56 -5.61 -8.92
C THR A 4 3.00 -5.23 -7.53
N VAL A 5 2.09 -4.66 -6.75
CA VAL A 5 2.28 -4.50 -5.31
C VAL A 5 1.96 -5.85 -4.67
N VAL A 6 2.88 -6.43 -3.90
CA VAL A 6 2.68 -7.76 -3.29
C VAL A 6 2.30 -7.60 -1.82
N ALA A 7 3.23 -7.06 -1.02
CA ALA A 7 3.02 -6.81 0.38
C ALA A 7 4.00 -5.76 0.93
N ALA A 8 3.68 -5.21 2.08
CA ALA A 8 4.62 -4.52 2.95
C ALA A 8 4.63 -5.19 4.33
N TYR A 9 5.73 -5.06 5.05
CA TYR A 9 5.94 -5.68 6.36
C TYR A 9 6.55 -4.70 7.34
N GLY A 10 6.19 -4.83 8.62
CA GLY A 10 6.79 -4.09 9.72
C GLY A 10 6.52 -2.58 9.64
N LEU A 11 5.36 -2.16 9.12
CA LEU A 11 5.02 -0.74 9.10
C LEU A 11 5.02 -0.17 10.52
N TYR A 12 5.56 1.03 10.66
CA TYR A 12 5.71 1.65 11.97
C TYR A 12 4.35 1.98 12.60
N LYS A 13 4.14 1.53 13.84
CA LYS A 13 2.94 1.83 14.61
C LYS A 13 3.11 3.18 15.32
N ARG A 14 2.52 4.24 14.77
CA ARG A 14 2.55 5.57 15.42
C ARG A 14 1.58 5.70 16.58
N ASP A 15 0.41 5.06 16.49
CA ASP A 15 -0.62 5.16 17.53
C ASP A 15 -0.55 4.02 18.55
N LEU A 16 -0.71 4.38 19.83
CA LEU A 16 -0.81 3.41 20.93
C LEU A 16 -2.12 2.61 20.85
N LEU A 17 -3.20 3.23 20.34
CA LEU A 17 -4.53 2.63 20.25
C LEU A 17 -4.83 2.11 18.84
N GLY A 18 -4.95 0.79 18.71
CA GLY A 18 -5.32 0.12 17.46
C GLY A 18 -4.18 0.00 16.44
N LYS A 19 -4.50 -0.59 15.28
CA LYS A 19 -3.62 -0.68 14.12
C LYS A 19 -4.15 0.27 13.03
N PRO A 20 -3.29 0.93 12.25
CA PRO A 20 -3.71 1.86 11.21
C PRO A 20 -4.40 1.14 10.04
N ASN A 21 -5.16 1.90 9.26
CA ASN A 21 -5.55 1.50 7.91
C ASN A 21 -4.43 1.88 6.95
N THR A 22 -4.02 0.97 6.08
CA THR A 22 -2.84 1.13 5.22
C THR A 22 -3.21 0.96 3.75
N PHE A 23 -2.51 1.66 2.88
CA PHE A 23 -2.64 1.58 1.42
C PHE A 23 -1.32 2.00 0.78
N VAL A 24 -1.11 1.62 -0.47
CA VAL A 24 0.10 1.94 -1.24
C VAL A 24 -0.27 2.87 -2.39
N VAL A 25 0.53 3.92 -2.58
CA VAL A 25 0.44 4.83 -3.72
C VAL A 25 1.68 4.63 -4.58
N VAL A 26 1.47 4.37 -5.87
CA VAL A 26 2.52 4.16 -6.87
C VAL A 26 2.52 5.35 -7.84
N THR A 27 3.63 6.08 -7.87
CA THR A 27 3.85 7.22 -8.78
C THR A 27 5.08 6.93 -9.63
N ILE A 28 4.97 7.03 -10.96
CA ILE A 28 6.07 6.77 -11.90
C ILE A 28 6.33 8.01 -12.74
N ASN A 29 7.54 8.55 -12.70
CA ASN A 29 7.96 9.73 -13.49
C ASN A 29 6.99 10.92 -13.40
N GLY A 30 6.38 11.15 -12.24
CA GLY A 30 5.42 12.24 -12.04
C GLY A 30 4.06 12.06 -12.72
N LYS A 31 3.79 10.89 -13.32
CA LYS A 31 2.46 10.55 -13.85
C LYS A 31 1.41 10.41 -12.73
N GLN A 32 0.14 10.41 -13.12
CA GLN A 32 -0.99 10.21 -12.21
C GLN A 32 -0.77 8.97 -11.34
N PRO A 33 -0.88 9.09 -10.01
CA PRO A 33 -0.64 7.98 -9.10
C PRO A 33 -1.75 6.93 -9.17
N CYS A 34 -1.39 5.67 -9.02
CA CYS A 34 -2.33 4.59 -8.77
C CYS A 34 -2.29 4.20 -7.29
N THR A 35 -3.45 3.86 -6.73
CA THR A 35 -3.59 3.53 -5.31
C THR A 35 -4.20 2.16 -5.13
N THR A 36 -3.64 1.35 -4.23
CA THR A 36 -4.21 0.04 -3.88
C THR A 36 -5.49 0.18 -3.07
N ARG A 37 -6.23 -0.93 -2.91
CA ARG A 37 -7.31 -0.99 -1.91
C ARG A 37 -6.74 -0.82 -0.51
N VAL A 38 -7.57 -0.26 0.39
CA VAL A 38 -7.22 -0.10 1.80
C VAL A 38 -7.18 -1.47 2.50
N ALA A 39 -6.08 -1.76 3.18
CA ALA A 39 -5.96 -2.83 4.14
C ALA A 39 -6.29 -2.29 5.55
N LYS A 40 -7.30 -2.85 6.19
CA LYS A 40 -7.78 -2.34 7.48
C LYS A 40 -6.95 -2.88 8.63
N ARG A 41 -6.61 -2.00 9.59
CA ARG A 41 -6.02 -2.37 10.88
C ARG A 41 -4.83 -3.33 10.78
N THR A 42 -3.88 -3.07 9.90
CA THR A 42 -2.69 -3.92 9.72
C THR A 42 -1.43 -3.10 9.48
N LEU A 43 -0.31 -3.60 10.00
CA LEU A 43 1.04 -3.10 9.71
C LEU A 43 1.73 -3.93 8.62
N ASP A 44 1.10 -5.03 8.21
CA ASP A 44 1.61 -5.96 7.19
C ASP A 44 0.52 -6.13 6.11
N PRO A 45 0.32 -5.13 5.23
CA PRO A 45 -0.69 -5.22 4.18
C PRO A 45 -0.22 -6.14 3.05
N HIS A 46 -1.01 -7.18 2.75
CA HIS A 46 -0.82 -8.04 1.57
C HIS A 46 -1.86 -7.69 0.51
N ARG A 47 -1.43 -7.14 -0.62
CA ARG A 47 -2.28 -6.51 -1.65
C ARG A 47 -1.77 -6.85 -3.05
N ASN A 48 -1.74 -8.14 -3.43
CA ASN A 48 -1.36 -8.67 -4.77
C ASN A 48 -2.14 -8.00 -5.94
N GLU A 49 -1.93 -6.71 -6.13
CA GLU A 49 -2.66 -5.80 -6.98
C GLU A 49 -1.69 -5.36 -8.08
N THR A 50 -2.13 -5.55 -9.31
CA THR A 50 -1.32 -5.26 -10.49
C THR A 50 -1.88 -4.04 -11.20
N PHE A 51 -1.00 -3.13 -11.57
CA PHE A 51 -1.28 -1.93 -12.32
C PHE A 51 -0.50 -1.96 -13.63
N ASP A 52 -1.18 -1.69 -14.73
CA ASP A 52 -0.55 -1.42 -16.02
C ASP A 52 -0.44 0.12 -16.17
N LEU A 53 0.79 0.63 -16.25
CA LEU A 53 1.18 2.06 -16.14
C LEU A 53 1.98 2.58 -17.34
#